data_AF-A0A2V5I9N5-F1
#
_entry.id   AF-A0A2V5I9N5-F1
#
_cell.length_a   1.000
_cell.length_b   1.000
_cell.length_c   1.000
_cell.angle_alpha   90.00
_cell.angle_beta   90.00
_cell.angle_gamma   90.00
#
_symmetry.space_group_name_H-M   'P 1'
#
loop_
_entity.id
_entity.type
_entity.pdbx_description
1 polymer ?
#
loop_
_entity_poly.entity_id
_entity_poly.type
_entity_poly.pdbx_seq_one_letter_code
_entity_poly.pdbx_strand_id
1 'polypeptide(L)'
;MPCISSRPITLRNFISRLRDQAIETAEKEALQAWGTTAVDACLNTSSIPQLAWEAARLSEVLVPNGWIKLLRNLVNAIIVGSTEGTSLSPALLRSLAFMIRQREGQWSSESTEILGALVSSLKVRLEQADRLGGLAGRKYELVCVLGVVIDAMVDIGVSTISHEQLYKPLIALLDGFSHDRDLHVAQAAAYTGQALRGIQDDDTVGKASLRGLLRAIDLTMTVSGAVSSVDPSKIWEAVKSGIDGASRLRDFTWDMFQKRTGKSWYTALRATSVLIRTRSWDELSNFIQQAECRADKDFLCGLYAQLDLISQLVPPDQLQRIYKSIPESRHDRVQAWKMHTVCAIKEQTTPPEQKLASTLKRSKTYVWSLKSCGWEDVGQDLSDDGSALLDDSYRKCMPAREYYTKNALLEFYTQDDDKRLQIQRLSGDRLPVDHCYINLNVVDSDQGDEVPLESLFDSREQGGRKIWPKKIFIEGQAGVGKTTLCKKVVHDFLY
;
A
#
# COMPACT_ATOMS: atom_id res chain seq x y z
N MET A 1 -1.39 29.18 -24.09
CA MET A 1 -0.97 27.86 -24.60
C MET A 1 -1.41 26.83 -23.58
N PRO A 2 -1.98 25.69 -24.01
CA PRO A 2 -2.28 24.60 -23.08
C PRO A 2 -0.98 24.16 -22.38
N CYS A 3 -1.08 23.84 -21.09
CA CYS A 3 0.06 23.33 -20.32
C CYS A 3 0.42 21.95 -20.88
N ILE A 4 1.53 21.86 -21.61
CA ILE A 4 1.99 20.59 -22.19
C ILE A 4 2.44 19.68 -21.06
N SER A 5 1.69 18.60 -20.85
CA SER A 5 1.97 17.65 -19.77
C SER A 5 2.70 16.42 -20.31
N SER A 6 3.89 16.16 -19.77
CA SER A 6 4.72 15.00 -20.12
C SER A 6 4.25 13.74 -19.39
N ARG A 7 4.50 12.55 -19.93
CA ARG A 7 4.08 11.28 -19.31
C ARG A 7 4.67 11.09 -17.90
N PRO A 8 3.88 10.72 -16.87
CA PRO A 8 4.43 10.32 -15.58
C PRO A 8 5.28 9.05 -15.70
N ILE A 9 6.46 9.04 -15.09
CA ILE A 9 7.44 7.93 -15.19
C ILE A 9 7.44 7.08 -13.90
N THR A 10 7.14 7.70 -12.76
CA THR A 10 7.08 7.04 -11.45
C THR A 10 5.65 6.94 -10.96
N LEU A 11 5.34 5.91 -10.18
CA LEU A 11 4.02 5.75 -9.55
C LEU A 11 3.66 6.92 -8.62
N ARG A 12 4.63 7.47 -7.89
CA ARG A 12 4.44 8.69 -7.09
C ARG A 12 3.94 9.87 -7.94
N ASN A 13 4.62 10.15 -9.06
CA ASN A 13 4.21 11.22 -9.97
C ASN A 13 2.81 10.97 -10.55
N PHE A 14 2.51 9.75 -10.98
CA PHE A 14 1.18 9.35 -11.46
C PHE A 14 0.08 9.63 -10.41
N ILE A 15 0.28 9.19 -9.16
CA ILE A 15 -0.66 9.40 -8.06
C ILE A 15 -0.81 10.90 -7.75
N SER A 16 0.29 11.64 -7.70
CA SER A 16 0.26 13.08 -7.38
C SER A 16 -0.58 13.87 -8.38
N ARG A 17 -0.48 13.55 -9.67
CA ARG A 17 -1.24 14.22 -10.73
C ARG A 17 -2.73 13.92 -10.66
N LEU A 18 -3.11 12.65 -10.45
CA LEU A 18 -4.52 12.28 -10.29
C LEU A 18 -5.19 12.88 -9.05
N ARG A 19 -4.39 13.23 -8.03
CA ARG A 19 -4.87 13.92 -6.82
C ARG A 19 -4.94 15.43 -6.97
N ASP A 20 -4.22 16.00 -7.95
CA ASP A 20 -4.24 17.43 -8.21
C ASP A 20 -5.64 17.85 -8.67
N GLN A 21 -6.20 18.86 -8.02
CA GLN A 21 -7.51 19.40 -8.38
C GLN A 21 -7.44 20.31 -9.61
N ALA A 22 -6.25 20.83 -9.94
CA ALA A 22 -6.02 21.72 -11.07
C ALA A 22 -5.63 20.99 -12.36
N ILE A 23 -5.60 19.65 -12.36
CA ILE A 23 -5.27 18.84 -13.53
C ILE A 23 -6.26 19.08 -14.68
N GLU A 24 -5.74 19.10 -15.91
CA GLU A 24 -6.55 19.17 -17.11
C GLU A 24 -7.50 17.96 -17.21
N THR A 25 -8.76 18.18 -17.60
CA THR A 25 -9.77 17.12 -17.72
C THR A 25 -9.32 15.99 -18.64
N ALA A 26 -8.71 16.31 -19.78
CA ALA A 26 -8.22 15.32 -20.73
C ALA A 26 -7.07 14.47 -20.16
N GLU A 27 -6.13 15.09 -19.44
CA GLU A 27 -5.06 14.34 -18.75
C GLU A 27 -5.65 13.42 -17.68
N LYS A 28 -6.64 13.92 -16.93
CA LYS A 28 -7.31 13.16 -15.88
C LYS A 28 -8.01 11.92 -16.43
N GLU A 29 -8.74 12.06 -17.53
CA GLU A 29 -9.41 10.94 -18.20
C GLU A 29 -8.39 9.91 -18.71
N ALA A 30 -7.31 10.37 -19.33
CA ALA A 30 -6.21 9.52 -19.79
C ALA A 30 -5.56 8.74 -18.63
N LEU A 31 -5.28 9.41 -17.51
CA LEU A 31 -4.72 8.80 -16.31
C LEU A 31 -5.70 7.82 -15.63
N GLN A 32 -6.99 8.12 -15.60
CA GLN A 32 -8.01 7.21 -15.06
C GLN A 32 -8.17 5.95 -15.92
N ALA A 33 -8.14 6.08 -17.24
CA ALA A 33 -8.13 4.95 -18.17
C ALA A 33 -6.88 4.09 -17.99
N TRP A 34 -5.73 4.74 -17.76
CA TRP A 34 -4.47 4.05 -17.48
C TRP A 34 -4.53 3.25 -16.17
N GLY A 35 -5.00 3.86 -15.08
CA GLY A 35 -5.16 3.16 -13.80
C GLY A 35 -6.10 1.96 -13.91
N THR A 36 -7.20 2.10 -14.66
CA THR A 36 -8.13 0.99 -14.94
C THR A 36 -7.45 -0.13 -15.73
N THR A 37 -6.69 0.22 -16.78
CA THR A 37 -5.93 -0.74 -17.59
C THR A 37 -4.88 -1.49 -16.76
N ALA A 38 -4.22 -0.81 -15.82
CA ALA A 38 -3.26 -1.44 -14.92
C ALA A 38 -3.91 -2.53 -14.05
N VAL A 39 -5.09 -2.26 -13.49
CA VAL A 39 -5.86 -3.28 -12.74
C VAL A 39 -6.29 -4.43 -13.63
N ASP A 40 -6.80 -4.13 -14.82
CA ASP A 40 -7.43 -5.11 -15.70
C ASP A 40 -6.43 -6.02 -16.41
N ALA A 41 -5.30 -5.48 -16.85
CA ALA A 41 -4.37 -6.17 -17.74
C ALA A 41 -3.01 -6.51 -17.13
N CYS A 42 -2.71 -6.00 -15.92
CA CYS A 42 -1.41 -6.16 -15.28
C CYS A 42 -1.49 -6.70 -13.84
N LEU A 43 -2.60 -6.55 -13.13
CA LEU A 43 -2.74 -6.93 -11.71
C LEU A 43 -3.71 -8.09 -11.50
N ASN A 44 -3.31 -9.28 -11.95
CA ASN A 44 -4.01 -10.53 -11.71
C ASN A 44 -3.43 -11.30 -10.50
N THR A 45 -4.10 -12.38 -10.09
CA THR A 45 -3.72 -13.18 -8.91
C THR A 45 -2.25 -13.66 -8.93
N SER A 46 -1.69 -13.96 -10.11
CA SER A 46 -0.31 -14.47 -10.24
C SER A 46 0.77 -13.38 -10.29
N SER A 47 0.45 -12.18 -10.74
CA SER A 47 1.37 -11.03 -10.83
C SER A 47 1.43 -10.21 -9.53
N ILE A 48 0.33 -10.17 -8.79
CA ILE A 48 0.19 -9.40 -7.55
C ILE A 48 1.29 -9.66 -6.51
N PRO A 49 1.76 -10.91 -6.26
CA PRO A 49 2.86 -11.15 -5.31
C PRO A 49 4.13 -10.33 -5.59
N GLN A 50 4.42 -10.02 -6.87
CA GLN A 50 5.59 -9.26 -7.28
C GLN A 50 5.33 -7.74 -7.30
N LEU A 51 4.08 -7.33 -7.54
CA LEU A 51 3.67 -5.93 -7.69
C LEU A 51 2.80 -5.45 -6.52
N ALA A 52 2.84 -6.14 -5.38
CA ALA A 52 1.90 -5.95 -4.27
C ALA A 52 1.84 -4.49 -3.79
N TRP A 53 3.03 -3.89 -3.63
CA TRP A 53 3.14 -2.51 -3.17
C TRP A 53 2.68 -1.50 -4.22
N GLU A 54 3.12 -1.65 -5.46
CA GLU A 54 2.70 -0.79 -6.58
C GLU A 54 1.17 -0.84 -6.76
N ALA A 55 0.58 -2.03 -6.64
CA ALA A 55 -0.87 -2.23 -6.61
C ALA A 55 -1.55 -1.47 -5.46
N ALA A 56 -1.04 -1.63 -4.23
CA ALA A 56 -1.59 -0.95 -3.07
C ALA A 56 -1.54 0.57 -3.21
N ARG A 57 -0.44 1.12 -3.71
CA ARG A 57 -0.27 2.56 -3.98
C ARG A 57 -1.24 3.04 -5.06
N LEU A 58 -1.40 2.29 -6.16
CA LEU A 58 -2.37 2.62 -7.20
C LEU A 58 -3.80 2.75 -6.64
N SER A 59 -4.16 1.95 -5.62
CA SER A 59 -5.49 1.96 -5.00
C SER A 59 -5.96 3.32 -4.47
N GLU A 60 -5.03 4.23 -4.18
CA GLU A 60 -5.28 5.59 -3.70
C GLU A 60 -6.04 6.48 -4.68
N VAL A 61 -5.94 6.19 -5.97
CA VAL A 61 -6.48 7.02 -7.06
C VAL A 61 -7.45 6.26 -7.96
N LEU A 62 -7.66 4.96 -7.70
CA LEU A 62 -8.61 4.15 -8.46
C LEU A 62 -10.06 4.61 -8.24
N VAL A 63 -10.86 4.47 -9.30
CA VAL A 63 -12.32 4.54 -9.21
C VAL A 63 -12.87 3.33 -8.43
N PRO A 64 -14.08 3.41 -7.83
CA PRO A 64 -14.62 2.36 -6.95
C PRO A 64 -14.58 0.94 -7.54
N ASN A 65 -14.99 0.76 -8.80
CA ASN A 65 -15.00 -0.55 -9.45
C ASN A 65 -13.58 -1.13 -9.61
N GLY A 66 -12.62 -0.30 -10.02
CA GLY A 66 -11.22 -0.71 -10.14
C GLY A 66 -10.61 -1.06 -8.78
N TRP A 67 -10.97 -0.31 -7.74
CA TRP A 67 -10.53 -0.60 -6.37
C TRP A 67 -11.07 -1.94 -5.85
N ILE A 68 -12.36 -2.23 -6.04
CA ILE A 68 -12.99 -3.50 -5.63
C ILE A 68 -12.35 -4.67 -6.37
N LYS A 69 -12.14 -4.53 -7.69
CA LYS A 69 -11.47 -5.56 -8.49
C LYS A 69 -10.05 -5.83 -8.00
N LEU A 70 -9.31 -4.77 -7.68
CA LEU A 70 -7.96 -4.90 -7.14
C LEU A 70 -7.96 -5.58 -5.76
N LEU A 71 -8.89 -5.19 -4.87
CA LEU A 71 -9.07 -5.82 -3.57
C LEU A 71 -9.32 -7.32 -3.72
N ARG A 72 -10.22 -7.72 -4.63
CA ARG A 72 -10.52 -9.12 -4.94
C ARG A 72 -9.28 -9.88 -5.40
N ASN A 73 -8.51 -9.32 -6.34
CA ASN A 73 -7.31 -9.98 -6.85
C ASN A 73 -6.23 -10.13 -5.76
N LEU A 74 -6.07 -9.11 -4.90
CA LEU A 74 -5.12 -9.15 -3.78
C LEU A 74 -5.51 -10.20 -2.73
N VAL A 75 -6.79 -10.23 -2.35
CA VAL A 75 -7.33 -11.25 -1.44
C VAL A 75 -7.19 -12.65 -2.03
N ASN A 76 -7.49 -12.82 -3.32
CA ASN A 76 -7.30 -14.11 -3.99
C ASN A 76 -5.83 -14.52 -4.02
N ALA A 77 -4.89 -13.60 -4.22
CA ALA A 77 -3.46 -13.91 -4.19
C ALA A 77 -3.01 -14.36 -2.79
N ILE A 78 -3.53 -13.74 -1.73
CA ILE A 78 -3.30 -14.15 -0.34
C ILE A 78 -3.89 -15.54 -0.10
N ILE A 79 -5.12 -15.80 -0.57
CA ILE A 79 -5.78 -17.11 -0.43
C ILE A 79 -5.04 -18.20 -1.23
N VAL A 80 -4.59 -17.94 -2.45
CA VAL A 80 -3.87 -18.93 -3.27
C VAL A 80 -2.46 -19.19 -2.72
N GLY A 81 -1.70 -18.15 -2.37
CA GLY A 81 -0.32 -18.27 -1.88
C GLY A 81 -0.17 -18.98 -0.53
N SER A 82 -1.26 -19.45 0.06
CA SER A 82 -1.34 -20.09 1.36
C SER A 82 -1.95 -21.50 1.31
N THR A 83 -2.24 -22.03 0.12
CA THR A 83 -2.64 -23.44 -0.06
C THR A 83 -1.46 -24.41 -0.11
N GLU A 84 -0.25 -23.94 -0.45
CA GLU A 84 0.94 -24.80 -0.65
C GLU A 84 1.84 -24.94 0.59
N GLY A 85 1.40 -24.46 1.76
CA GLY A 85 2.22 -24.49 2.98
C GLY A 85 3.42 -23.52 2.96
N THR A 86 3.46 -22.63 1.97
CA THR A 86 4.33 -21.45 1.87
C THR A 86 3.93 -20.38 2.88
N SER A 87 4.92 -19.72 3.48
CA SER A 87 4.69 -18.55 4.33
C SER A 87 4.02 -17.43 3.54
N LEU A 88 3.06 -16.75 4.16
CA LEU A 88 2.37 -15.61 3.58
C LEU A 88 3.36 -14.46 3.36
N SER A 89 3.40 -13.91 2.14
CA SER A 89 4.27 -12.78 1.81
C SER A 89 3.91 -11.57 2.68
N PRO A 90 4.83 -11.05 3.50
CA PRO A 90 4.58 -9.86 4.31
C PRO A 90 4.20 -8.63 3.49
N ALA A 91 4.78 -8.49 2.30
CA ALA A 91 4.49 -7.40 1.38
C ALA A 91 3.01 -7.41 0.94
N LEU A 92 2.42 -8.59 0.67
CA LEU A 92 1.01 -8.72 0.30
C LEU A 92 0.07 -8.29 1.44
N LEU A 93 0.41 -8.67 2.68
CA LEU A 93 -0.39 -8.34 3.85
C LEU A 93 -0.34 -6.85 4.16
N ARG A 94 0.85 -6.24 4.13
CA ARG A 94 1.01 -4.79 4.30
C ARG A 94 0.26 -4.03 3.20
N SER A 95 0.35 -4.50 1.97
CA SER A 95 -0.38 -3.95 0.82
C SER A 95 -1.89 -4.00 1.02
N LEU A 96 -2.43 -5.14 1.50
CA LEU A 96 -3.86 -5.28 1.81
C LEU A 96 -4.28 -4.34 2.94
N ALA A 97 -3.51 -4.30 4.03
CA ALA A 97 -3.80 -3.48 5.18
C ALA A 97 -3.77 -1.97 4.84
N PHE A 98 -2.87 -1.56 3.94
CA PHE A 98 -2.83 -0.22 3.37
C PHE A 98 -4.08 0.08 2.55
N MET A 99 -4.43 -0.80 1.60
CA MET A 99 -5.64 -0.63 0.78
C MET A 99 -6.90 -0.47 1.62
N ILE A 100 -7.05 -1.28 2.67
CA ILE A 100 -8.19 -1.21 3.59
C ILE A 100 -8.24 0.18 4.27
N ARG A 101 -7.12 0.69 4.78
CA ARG A 101 -7.10 1.98 5.48
C ARG A 101 -7.44 3.19 4.60
N GLN A 102 -7.33 3.09 3.28
CA GLN A 102 -7.57 4.21 2.37
C GLN A 102 -9.05 4.58 2.15
N ARG A 103 -10.01 3.72 2.46
CA ARG A 103 -11.41 3.86 1.99
C ARG A 103 -12.45 4.11 3.10
N GLU A 104 -12.07 4.74 4.21
CA GLU A 104 -13.02 5.08 5.29
C GLU A 104 -14.28 5.77 4.74
N GLY A 105 -15.45 5.29 5.18
CA GLY A 105 -16.75 5.82 4.75
C GLY A 105 -17.19 5.41 3.33
N GLN A 106 -16.41 4.62 2.59
CA GLN A 106 -16.70 4.19 1.21
C GLN A 106 -16.81 2.66 1.06
N TRP A 107 -17.10 1.93 2.15
CA TRP A 107 -17.22 0.48 2.12
C TRP A 107 -18.52 0.01 1.47
N SER A 108 -18.41 -0.92 0.52
CA SER A 108 -19.56 -1.58 -0.11
C SER A 108 -19.83 -2.97 0.51
N SER A 109 -21.03 -3.52 0.26
CA SER A 109 -21.35 -4.92 0.60
C SER A 109 -20.38 -5.89 -0.08
N GLU A 110 -20.06 -5.67 -1.35
CA GLU A 110 -19.10 -6.48 -2.12
C GLU A 110 -17.70 -6.48 -1.48
N SER A 111 -17.22 -5.33 -0.99
CA SER A 111 -15.94 -5.22 -0.29
C SER A 111 -15.94 -6.02 1.01
N THR A 112 -17.08 -6.03 1.70
CA THR A 112 -17.30 -6.76 2.94
C THR A 112 -17.32 -8.28 2.70
N GLU A 113 -17.95 -8.73 1.62
CA GLU A 113 -17.95 -10.14 1.20
C GLU A 113 -16.55 -10.64 0.84
N ILE A 114 -15.77 -9.84 0.11
CA ILE A 114 -14.39 -10.17 -0.26
C ILE A 114 -13.53 -10.39 1.00
N LEU A 115 -13.61 -9.50 1.99
CA LEU A 115 -12.91 -9.67 3.26
C LEU A 115 -13.47 -10.84 4.09
N GLY A 116 -14.77 -11.07 4.04
CA GLY A 116 -15.41 -12.24 4.65
C GLY A 116 -14.85 -13.57 4.12
N ALA A 117 -14.61 -13.66 2.81
CA ALA A 117 -13.98 -14.82 2.19
C ALA A 117 -12.53 -15.02 2.67
N LEU A 118 -11.74 -13.94 2.80
CA LEU A 118 -10.39 -13.99 3.36
C LEU A 118 -10.40 -14.51 4.80
N VAL A 119 -11.24 -13.91 5.66
CA VAL A 119 -11.35 -14.30 7.08
C VAL A 119 -11.80 -15.76 7.21
N SER A 120 -12.75 -16.19 6.38
CA SER A 120 -13.20 -17.60 6.34
C SER A 120 -12.07 -18.54 5.96
N SER A 121 -11.29 -18.19 4.92
CA SER A 121 -10.14 -18.97 4.48
C SER A 121 -9.06 -19.06 5.57
N LEU A 122 -8.72 -17.94 6.22
CA LEU A 122 -7.75 -17.90 7.32
C LEU A 122 -8.22 -18.70 8.54
N LYS A 123 -9.51 -18.62 8.89
CA LYS A 123 -10.11 -19.43 9.97
C LYS A 123 -9.94 -20.92 9.70
N VAL A 124 -10.32 -21.40 8.51
CA VAL A 124 -10.20 -22.82 8.14
C VAL A 124 -8.75 -23.30 8.24
N ARG A 125 -7.79 -22.48 7.78
CA ARG A 125 -6.36 -22.81 7.91
C ARG A 125 -5.88 -22.85 9.34
N LEU A 126 -6.35 -21.93 10.16
CA LEU A 126 -5.99 -21.86 11.56
C LEU A 126 -6.53 -23.09 12.32
N GLU A 127 -7.75 -23.55 12.02
CA GLU A 127 -8.30 -24.82 12.52
C GLU A 127 -7.47 -26.04 12.06
N GLN A 128 -7.01 -26.06 10.81
CA GLN A 128 -6.15 -27.12 10.29
C GLN A 128 -4.77 -27.14 10.96
N ALA A 129 -4.16 -25.97 11.18
CA ALA A 129 -2.88 -25.82 11.85
C ALA A 129 -2.91 -26.33 13.30
N ASP A 130 -4.09 -26.28 13.94
CA ASP A 130 -4.31 -26.86 15.26
C ASP A 130 -4.39 -28.40 15.23
N ARG A 131 -5.15 -28.96 14.28
CA ARG A 131 -5.37 -30.42 14.16
C ARG A 131 -4.12 -31.21 13.76
N LEU A 132 -3.22 -30.63 12.95
CA LEU A 132 -2.06 -31.33 12.39
C LEU A 132 -0.80 -31.35 13.30
N GLY A 133 -0.97 -31.20 14.62
CA GLY A 133 0.16 -31.32 15.56
C GLY A 133 0.98 -30.05 15.76
N GLY A 134 0.39 -28.88 15.56
CA GLY A 134 0.85 -27.64 16.22
C GLY A 134 2.26 -27.17 15.87
N LEU A 135 2.53 -26.89 14.59
CA LEU A 135 3.64 -26.00 14.25
C LEU A 135 3.28 -24.60 14.80
N ALA A 136 3.71 -24.29 16.03
CA ALA A 136 3.44 -23.02 16.72
C ALA A 136 3.72 -21.80 15.82
N GLY A 137 4.77 -21.90 14.99
CA GLY A 137 5.07 -20.89 13.97
C GLY A 137 3.94 -20.61 12.95
N ARG A 138 3.26 -21.64 12.44
CA ARG A 138 2.16 -21.46 11.48
C ARG A 138 0.91 -20.88 12.15
N LYS A 139 0.63 -21.30 13.40
CA LYS A 139 -0.43 -20.70 14.21
C LYS A 139 -0.16 -19.21 14.43
N TYR A 140 1.04 -18.88 14.88
CA TYR A 140 1.47 -17.52 15.15
C TYR A 140 1.36 -16.64 13.89
N GLU A 141 1.85 -17.12 12.75
CA GLU A 141 1.77 -16.41 11.47
C GLU A 141 0.33 -16.11 11.04
N LEU A 142 -0.54 -17.12 11.05
CA LEU A 142 -1.95 -16.96 10.67
C LEU A 142 -2.70 -16.01 11.60
N VAL A 143 -2.40 -16.04 12.90
CA VAL A 143 -3.01 -15.14 13.89
C VAL A 143 -2.52 -13.71 13.71
N CYS A 144 -1.24 -13.50 13.39
CA CYS A 144 -0.69 -12.17 13.09
C CYS A 144 -1.31 -11.58 11.81
N VAL A 145 -1.45 -12.40 10.75
CA VAL A 145 -2.12 -12.01 9.50
C VAL A 145 -3.53 -11.52 9.78
N LEU A 146 -4.28 -12.32 10.55
CA LEU A 146 -5.63 -12.00 10.93
C LEU A 146 -5.68 -10.71 11.76
N GLY A 147 -4.74 -10.52 12.69
CA GLY A 147 -4.58 -9.30 13.47
C GLY A 147 -4.37 -8.05 12.61
N VAL A 148 -3.48 -8.10 11.62
CA VAL A 148 -3.21 -6.96 10.73
C VAL A 148 -4.44 -6.55 9.91
N VAL A 149 -5.19 -7.54 9.40
CA VAL A 149 -6.41 -7.28 8.61
C VAL A 149 -7.51 -6.72 9.50
N ILE A 150 -7.70 -7.29 10.69
CA ILE A 150 -8.68 -6.80 11.67
C ILE A 150 -8.32 -5.40 12.14
N ASP A 151 -7.06 -5.11 12.45
CA ASP A 151 -6.60 -3.78 12.81
C ASP A 151 -6.94 -2.76 11.71
N ALA A 152 -6.68 -3.11 10.45
CA ALA A 152 -7.04 -2.25 9.32
C ALA A 152 -8.54 -2.01 9.21
N MET A 153 -9.36 -3.02 9.52
CA MET A 153 -10.82 -2.91 9.55
C MET A 153 -11.34 -2.09 10.74
N VAL A 154 -10.73 -2.25 11.92
CA VAL A 154 -10.99 -1.43 13.11
C VAL A 154 -10.71 0.03 12.76
N ASP A 155 -9.59 0.33 12.11
CA ASP A 155 -9.14 1.69 11.79
C ASP A 155 -10.11 2.48 10.88
N ILE A 156 -10.94 1.80 10.10
CA ILE A 156 -11.96 2.41 9.23
C ILE A 156 -13.40 2.22 9.75
N GLY A 157 -13.57 1.46 10.84
CA GLY A 157 -14.87 1.20 11.45
C GLY A 157 -15.79 0.28 10.65
N VAL A 158 -15.29 -0.81 10.04
CA VAL A 158 -16.14 -1.81 9.37
C VAL A 158 -17.01 -2.54 10.40
N SER A 159 -18.33 -2.40 10.36
CA SER A 159 -19.26 -3.04 11.32
C SER A 159 -20.10 -4.20 10.74
N THR A 160 -20.02 -4.47 9.42
CA THR A 160 -21.04 -5.22 8.67
C THR A 160 -20.72 -6.67 8.31
N ILE A 161 -19.60 -7.24 8.75
CA ILE A 161 -19.26 -8.63 8.38
C ILE A 161 -20.14 -9.61 9.20
N SER A 162 -20.61 -10.70 8.56
CA SER A 162 -21.63 -11.64 9.10
C SER A 162 -21.33 -12.18 10.52
N HIS A 163 -22.10 -11.68 11.49
CA HIS A 163 -21.92 -11.86 12.93
C HIS A 163 -22.07 -13.32 13.42
N GLU A 164 -23.02 -14.10 12.88
CA GLU A 164 -23.36 -15.40 13.47
C GLU A 164 -22.52 -16.57 12.92
N GLN A 165 -22.13 -16.51 11.65
CA GLN A 165 -21.50 -17.65 10.98
C GLN A 165 -19.97 -17.59 11.00
N LEU A 166 -19.38 -16.38 11.08
CA LEU A 166 -17.94 -16.18 10.99
C LEU A 166 -17.32 -15.67 12.30
N TYR A 167 -17.90 -14.65 12.94
CA TYR A 167 -17.29 -14.02 14.12
C TYR A 167 -17.30 -14.88 15.37
N LYS A 168 -18.47 -15.40 15.78
CA LYS A 168 -18.57 -16.20 17.02
C LYS A 168 -17.60 -17.39 17.01
N PRO A 169 -17.51 -18.20 15.93
CA PRO A 169 -16.55 -19.29 15.88
C PRO A 169 -15.10 -18.81 15.89
N LEU A 170 -14.79 -17.67 15.25
CA LEU A 170 -13.44 -17.14 15.20
C LEU A 170 -12.97 -16.58 16.55
N ILE A 171 -13.84 -15.87 17.27
CA ILE A 171 -13.56 -15.42 18.64
C ILE A 171 -13.31 -16.61 19.55
N ALA A 172 -14.17 -17.64 19.50
CA ALA A 172 -13.99 -18.86 20.30
C ALA A 172 -12.65 -19.56 20.00
N LEU A 173 -12.27 -19.60 18.72
CA LEU A 173 -10.98 -20.15 18.28
C LEU A 173 -9.79 -19.34 18.81
N LEU A 174 -9.84 -18.01 18.71
CA LEU A 174 -8.82 -17.10 19.24
C LEU A 174 -8.72 -17.16 20.77
N ASP A 175 -9.85 -17.30 21.48
CA ASP A 175 -9.88 -17.49 22.92
C ASP A 175 -9.22 -18.81 23.33
N GLY A 176 -9.43 -19.88 22.55
CA GLY A 176 -8.70 -21.13 22.71
C GLY A 176 -7.18 -20.92 22.61
N PHE A 177 -6.72 -20.26 21.54
CA PHE A 177 -5.29 -19.99 21.36
C PHE A 177 -4.71 -18.98 22.34
N SER A 178 -5.50 -18.08 22.91
CA SER A 178 -5.02 -17.17 23.97
C SER A 178 -4.53 -17.92 25.22
N HIS A 179 -4.82 -19.22 25.33
CA HIS A 179 -4.36 -20.12 26.38
C HIS A 179 -3.27 -21.11 25.92
N ASP A 180 -2.73 -20.96 24.70
CA ASP A 180 -1.65 -21.78 24.17
C ASP A 180 -0.40 -21.72 25.09
N ARG A 181 0.41 -22.78 25.05
CA ARG A 181 1.67 -22.85 25.79
C ARG A 181 2.75 -22.00 25.16
N ASP A 182 2.67 -21.79 23.84
CA ASP A 182 3.56 -20.87 23.15
C ASP A 182 3.18 -19.42 23.47
N LEU A 183 4.15 -18.66 23.98
CA LEU A 183 3.93 -17.29 24.45
C LEU A 183 3.51 -16.34 23.31
N HIS A 184 4.12 -16.47 22.13
CA HIS A 184 3.84 -15.63 20.97
C HIS A 184 2.46 -15.92 20.40
N VAL A 185 2.09 -17.20 20.24
CA VAL A 185 0.73 -17.60 19.81
C VAL A 185 -0.33 -17.08 20.79
N ALA A 186 -0.11 -17.29 22.10
CA ALA A 186 -1.07 -16.88 23.11
C ALA A 186 -1.27 -15.36 23.13
N GLN A 187 -0.19 -14.59 23.02
CA GLN A 187 -0.27 -13.14 22.99
C GLN A 187 -0.94 -12.61 21.72
N ALA A 188 -0.52 -13.12 20.54
CA ALA A 188 -1.11 -12.70 19.28
C ALA A 188 -2.60 -13.02 19.21
N ALA A 189 -3.02 -14.19 19.74
CA ALA A 189 -4.41 -14.59 19.74
C ALA A 189 -5.26 -13.72 20.68
N ALA A 190 -4.74 -13.42 21.88
CA ALA A 190 -5.40 -12.49 22.80
C ALA A 190 -5.59 -11.11 22.17
N TYR A 191 -4.52 -10.56 21.58
CA TYR A 191 -4.54 -9.27 20.88
C TYR A 191 -5.55 -9.25 19.73
N THR A 192 -5.45 -10.20 18.81
CA THR A 192 -6.33 -10.30 17.64
C THR A 192 -7.79 -10.52 18.06
N GLY A 193 -8.04 -11.32 19.09
CA GLY A 193 -9.37 -11.51 19.66
C GLY A 193 -9.95 -10.23 20.24
N GLN A 194 -9.15 -9.41 20.92
CA GLN A 194 -9.60 -8.12 21.43
C GLN A 194 -9.85 -7.11 20.32
N ALA A 195 -8.99 -7.06 19.30
CA ALA A 195 -9.21 -6.24 18.11
C ALA A 195 -10.54 -6.58 17.42
N LEU A 196 -10.83 -7.88 17.32
CA LEU A 196 -12.06 -8.39 16.72
C LEU A 196 -13.32 -8.02 17.54
N ARG A 197 -13.22 -8.01 18.87
CA ARG A 197 -14.29 -7.51 19.76
C ARG A 197 -14.46 -6.00 19.66
N GLY A 198 -13.38 -5.26 19.48
CA GLY A 198 -13.39 -3.80 19.30
C GLY A 198 -14.08 -3.33 18.02
N ILE A 199 -14.22 -4.19 17.01
CA ILE A 199 -15.09 -3.94 15.85
C ILE A 199 -16.57 -3.86 16.26
N GLN A 200 -16.96 -4.56 17.32
CA GLN A 200 -18.35 -4.73 17.74
C GLN A 200 -18.78 -3.76 18.84
N ASP A 201 -17.84 -3.32 19.68
CA ASP A 201 -18.12 -2.49 20.85
C ASP A 201 -17.69 -1.04 20.61
N ASP A 202 -18.65 -0.20 20.24
CA ASP A 202 -18.45 1.22 19.91
C ASP A 202 -17.91 2.02 21.12
N ASP A 203 -18.12 1.50 22.34
CA ASP A 203 -17.81 2.18 23.59
C ASP A 203 -16.42 1.85 24.17
N THR A 204 -15.82 0.70 23.87
CA THR A 204 -14.53 0.29 24.50
C THR A 204 -13.29 0.54 23.63
N VAL A 205 -13.41 0.66 22.31
CA VAL A 205 -12.23 0.72 21.42
C VAL A 205 -12.18 1.90 20.43
N GLY A 206 -13.25 2.65 20.15
CA GLY A 206 -13.23 3.45 18.92
C GLY A 206 -14.08 4.71 18.84
N LYS A 207 -13.79 5.76 19.61
CA LYS A 207 -14.18 7.11 19.16
C LYS A 207 -13.59 7.33 17.77
N ALA A 208 -14.41 7.69 16.78
CA ALA A 208 -14.00 7.90 15.38
C ALA A 208 -12.70 8.71 15.24
N SER A 209 -12.55 9.72 16.10
CA SER A 209 -11.32 10.53 16.25
C SER A 209 -10.02 9.71 16.45
N LEU A 210 -10.02 8.69 17.33
CA LEU A 210 -8.83 7.90 17.63
C LEU A 210 -8.48 6.93 16.50
N ARG A 211 -9.50 6.32 15.88
CA ARG A 211 -9.34 5.51 14.68
C ARG A 211 -8.72 6.31 13.55
N GLY A 212 -9.24 7.52 13.32
CA GLY A 212 -8.71 8.45 12.31
C GLY A 212 -7.23 8.76 12.51
N LEU A 213 -6.79 8.96 13.75
CA LEU A 213 -5.39 9.20 14.12
C LEU A 213 -4.50 7.98 13.88
N LEU A 214 -4.83 6.81 14.45
CA LEU A 214 -4.03 5.59 14.30
C LEU A 214 -3.90 5.19 12.84
N ARG A 215 -5.00 5.30 12.09
CA ARG A 215 -5.02 5.10 10.64
C ARG A 215 -4.09 6.06 9.91
N ALA A 216 -4.11 7.35 10.24
CA ALA A 216 -3.26 8.34 9.58
C ALA A 216 -1.77 8.04 9.82
N ILE A 217 -1.42 7.65 11.04
CA ILE A 217 -0.06 7.23 11.41
C ILE A 217 0.33 5.97 10.62
N ASP A 218 -0.50 4.92 10.64
CA ASP A 218 -0.22 3.66 9.95
C ASP A 218 -0.08 3.86 8.44
N LEU A 219 -0.96 4.65 7.81
CA LEU A 219 -0.86 5.00 6.39
C LEU A 219 0.45 5.73 6.07
N THR A 220 0.87 6.67 6.92
CA THR A 220 2.10 7.45 6.69
C THR A 220 3.34 6.58 6.86
N MET A 221 3.39 5.75 7.91
CA MET A 221 4.51 4.83 8.16
C MET A 221 4.66 3.77 7.07
N THR A 222 3.56 3.31 6.48
CA THR A 222 3.63 2.31 5.41
C THR A 222 4.29 2.90 4.14
N VAL A 223 4.23 4.23 3.95
CA VAL A 223 4.75 4.92 2.75
C VAL A 223 6.20 5.43 2.90
N SER A 224 6.72 5.54 4.13
CA SER A 224 8.04 6.15 4.39
C SER A 224 9.26 5.25 4.08
N GLY A 225 9.08 4.12 3.39
CA GLY A 225 10.17 3.22 2.95
C GLY A 225 10.99 3.72 1.75
N ALA A 226 10.67 4.90 1.21
CA ALA A 226 11.41 5.57 0.15
C ALA A 226 11.47 7.06 0.47
N VAL A 227 12.61 7.70 0.17
CA VAL A 227 12.91 9.15 0.31
C VAL A 227 11.68 10.00 -0.02
N SER A 228 10.84 10.23 0.97
CA SER A 228 9.76 11.20 1.02
C SER A 228 10.04 12.00 2.28
N SER A 229 10.01 13.31 2.14
CA SER A 229 10.55 14.32 3.07
C SER A 229 9.95 14.35 4.49
N VAL A 230 9.09 13.39 4.83
CA VAL A 230 8.49 13.26 6.16
C VAL A 230 9.25 12.20 6.93
N ASP A 231 10.32 12.66 7.57
CA ASP A 231 11.00 11.96 8.65
C ASP A 231 9.94 11.44 9.66
N PRO A 232 9.90 10.13 9.97
CA PRO A 232 8.95 9.56 10.93
C PRO A 232 8.94 10.28 12.28
N SER A 233 10.05 10.90 12.69
CA SER A 233 10.13 11.74 13.89
C SER A 233 9.34 13.06 13.74
N LYS A 234 9.25 13.64 12.53
CA LYS A 234 8.47 14.86 12.25
C LYS A 234 6.97 14.64 12.34
N ILE A 235 6.48 13.43 12.07
CA ILE A 235 5.07 13.07 12.31
C ILE A 235 4.77 13.22 13.79
N TRP A 236 5.69 12.75 14.63
CA TRP A 236 5.57 12.82 16.07
C TRP A 236 5.68 14.25 16.59
N GLU A 237 6.62 15.03 16.06
CA GLU A 237 6.73 16.46 16.37
C GLU A 237 5.49 17.25 15.91
N ALA A 238 4.83 16.88 14.81
CA ALA A 238 3.55 17.47 14.40
C ALA A 238 2.40 17.13 15.38
N VAL A 239 2.34 15.89 15.88
CA VAL A 239 1.39 15.48 16.93
C VAL A 239 1.67 16.19 18.26
N LYS A 240 2.94 16.42 18.61
CA LYS A 240 3.32 17.18 19.81
C LYS A 240 2.98 18.67 19.71
N SER A 241 3.26 19.28 18.56
CA SER A 241 3.21 20.74 18.38
C SER A 241 1.84 21.26 17.92
N GLY A 242 0.96 20.41 17.38
CA GLY A 242 -0.34 20.83 16.85
C GLY A 242 -0.25 21.72 15.60
N ILE A 243 0.91 21.73 14.91
CA ILE A 243 1.20 22.63 13.78
C ILE A 243 0.76 22.02 12.43
N ASP A 244 0.39 22.91 11.50
CA ASP A 244 -0.25 22.80 10.17
C ASP A 244 0.33 21.84 9.10
N GLY A 245 0.91 20.69 9.47
CA GLY A 245 1.44 19.72 8.50
C GLY A 245 0.43 18.71 7.95
N ALA A 246 -0.67 18.46 8.68
CA ALA A 246 -1.76 17.58 8.24
C ALA A 246 -3.06 18.06 8.88
N SER A 247 -4.01 18.51 8.06
CA SER A 247 -5.33 18.98 8.52
C SER A 247 -6.09 17.97 9.40
N ARG A 248 -5.69 16.69 9.38
CA ARG A 248 -6.25 15.59 10.17
C ARG A 248 -5.63 15.39 11.56
N LEU A 249 -4.48 16.02 11.86
CA LEU A 249 -3.74 15.84 13.12
C LEU A 249 -3.76 17.08 14.04
N ARG A 250 -4.22 18.23 13.51
CA ARG A 250 -4.21 19.54 14.18
C ARG A 250 -4.94 19.56 15.54
N ASP A 251 -5.95 18.70 15.72
CA ASP A 251 -6.81 18.69 16.90
C ASP A 251 -6.33 17.72 18.02
N PHE A 252 -5.21 17.03 17.84
CA PHE A 252 -4.73 16.01 18.78
C PHE A 252 -3.47 16.44 19.52
N THR A 253 -3.61 16.69 20.82
CA THR A 253 -2.46 16.85 21.72
C THR A 253 -2.00 15.50 22.27
N TRP A 254 -0.71 15.39 22.61
CA TRP A 254 -0.14 14.23 23.29
C TRP A 254 -0.89 13.83 24.56
N ASP A 255 -1.31 14.82 25.38
CA ASP A 255 -2.11 14.57 26.59
C ASP A 255 -3.46 13.89 26.27
N MET A 256 -4.15 14.36 25.22
CA MET A 256 -5.39 13.74 24.76
C MET A 256 -5.17 12.34 24.22
N PHE A 257 -4.05 12.11 23.53
CA PHE A 257 -3.66 10.79 23.04
C PHE A 257 -3.42 9.83 24.21
N GLN A 258 -2.55 10.17 25.16
CA GLN A 258 -2.22 9.34 26.32
C GLN A 258 -3.47 8.97 27.13
N LYS A 259 -4.33 9.95 27.43
CA LYS A 259 -5.56 9.75 28.21
C LYS A 259 -6.59 8.87 27.50
N ARG A 260 -6.58 8.82 26.17
CA ARG A 260 -7.51 8.00 25.38
C ARG A 260 -6.96 6.61 25.09
N THR A 261 -5.66 6.48 24.81
CA THR A 261 -5.03 5.20 24.47
C THR A 261 -4.65 4.38 25.69
N GLY A 262 -4.38 5.02 26.84
CA GLY A 262 -3.98 4.34 28.07
C GLY A 262 -5.08 3.57 28.81
N LYS A 263 -6.35 3.67 28.38
CA LYS A 263 -7.51 3.03 29.05
C LYS A 263 -7.74 1.58 28.65
N SER A 264 -7.50 1.28 27.38
CA SER A 264 -7.67 -0.05 26.80
C SER A 264 -6.29 -0.62 26.51
N TRP A 265 -6.00 -1.81 27.02
CA TRP A 265 -4.71 -2.45 26.80
C TRP A 265 -4.41 -2.67 25.30
N TYR A 266 -5.44 -2.97 24.50
CA TYR A 266 -5.30 -3.14 23.05
C TYR A 266 -4.86 -1.82 22.39
N THR A 267 -5.54 -0.73 22.73
CA THR A 267 -5.24 0.60 22.20
C THR A 267 -3.88 1.10 22.66
N ALA A 268 -3.49 0.81 23.91
CA ALA A 268 -2.17 1.11 24.44
C ALA A 268 -1.08 0.32 23.70
N LEU A 269 -1.35 -0.92 23.30
CA LEU A 269 -0.44 -1.70 22.45
C LEU A 269 -0.29 -1.12 21.03
N ARG A 270 -1.36 -0.61 20.44
CA ARG A 270 -1.28 0.13 19.16
C ARG A 270 -0.40 1.38 19.29
N ALA A 271 -0.57 2.13 20.39
CA ALA A 271 0.22 3.34 20.66
C ALA A 271 1.71 3.04 20.89
N THR A 272 2.03 2.02 21.68
CA THR A 272 3.42 1.60 21.92
C THR A 272 4.11 1.09 20.66
N SER A 273 3.39 0.38 19.78
CA SER A 273 3.91 -0.04 18.45
C SER A 273 4.35 1.16 17.60
N VAL A 274 3.56 2.25 17.60
CA VAL A 274 3.90 3.50 16.90
C VAL A 274 5.18 4.13 17.48
N LEU A 275 5.28 4.22 18.81
CA LEU A 275 6.45 4.80 19.48
C LEU A 275 7.72 3.98 19.24
N ILE A 276 7.59 2.65 19.22
CA ILE A 276 8.68 1.72 18.88
C ILE A 276 9.14 1.94 17.44
N ARG A 277 8.22 1.99 16.47
CA ARG A 277 8.55 2.19 15.05
C ARG A 277 9.18 3.55 14.76
N THR A 278 8.72 4.61 15.44
CA THR A 278 9.33 5.95 15.34
C THR A 278 10.63 6.10 16.13
N ARG A 279 11.04 5.08 16.90
CA ARG A 279 12.21 5.12 17.79
C ARG A 279 12.12 6.21 18.88
N SER A 280 10.91 6.55 19.31
CA SER A 280 10.60 7.55 20.34
C SER A 280 10.64 6.91 21.74
N TRP A 281 11.84 6.53 22.20
CA TRP A 281 12.04 5.69 23.40
C TRP A 281 11.71 6.38 24.72
N ASP A 282 11.96 7.68 24.83
CA ASP A 282 11.67 8.44 26.04
C ASP A 282 10.15 8.60 26.22
N GLU A 283 9.43 8.87 25.14
CA GLU A 283 7.97 8.93 25.11
C GLU A 283 7.34 7.57 25.36
N LEU A 284 7.94 6.49 24.82
CA LEU A 284 7.52 5.12 25.13
C LEU A 284 7.60 4.84 26.63
N SER A 285 8.73 5.18 27.25
CA SER A 285 8.94 4.96 28.69
C SER A 285 7.95 5.77 29.54
N ASN A 286 7.72 7.02 29.18
CA ASN A 286 6.75 7.88 29.85
C ASN A 286 5.31 7.34 29.70
N PHE A 287 4.95 6.91 28.48
CA PHE A 287 3.64 6.31 28.20
C PHE A 287 3.38 5.05 29.04
N ILE A 288 4.37 4.14 29.14
CA ILE A 288 4.26 2.91 29.93
C ILE A 288 3.97 3.22 31.41
N GLN A 289 4.62 4.24 31.97
CA GLN A 289 4.44 4.62 33.36
C GLN A 289 3.07 5.25 33.63
N GLN A 290 2.52 5.98 32.67
CA GLN A 290 1.29 6.77 32.84
C GLN A 290 0.01 6.04 32.39
N ALA A 291 0.11 4.98 31.58
CA ALA A 291 -1.04 4.24 31.09
C ALA A 291 -1.90 3.67 32.24
N GLU A 292 -3.22 3.84 32.17
CA GLU A 292 -4.16 3.26 33.16
C GLU A 292 -4.10 1.73 33.14
N CYS A 293 -3.92 1.13 31.96
CA CYS A 293 -3.77 -0.31 31.76
C CYS A 293 -2.37 -0.86 32.10
N ARG A 294 -1.46 -0.10 32.71
CA ARG A 294 -0.07 -0.52 32.96
C ARG A 294 0.10 -1.79 33.81
N ALA A 295 -0.92 -2.16 34.59
CA ALA A 295 -0.93 -3.39 35.39
C ALA A 295 -1.67 -4.55 34.70
N ASP A 296 -2.29 -4.31 33.55
CA ASP A 296 -3.03 -5.32 32.81
C ASP A 296 -2.09 -6.40 32.27
N LYS A 297 -2.46 -7.67 32.43
CA LYS A 297 -1.61 -8.80 32.06
C LYS A 297 -1.38 -8.86 30.54
N ASP A 298 -2.39 -8.53 29.74
CA ASP A 298 -2.38 -8.69 28.28
C ASP A 298 -1.67 -7.49 27.64
N PHE A 299 -1.78 -6.30 28.25
CA PHE A 299 -0.90 -5.15 27.96
C PHE A 299 0.57 -5.52 28.16
N LEU A 300 0.93 -6.04 29.34
CA LEU A 300 2.33 -6.34 29.68
C LEU A 300 2.91 -7.44 28.80
N CYS A 301 2.18 -8.53 28.58
CA CYS A 301 2.61 -9.60 27.67
C CYS A 301 2.78 -9.08 26.23
N GLY A 302 1.90 -8.19 25.77
CA GLY A 302 2.00 -7.57 24.45
C GLY A 302 3.19 -6.64 24.30
N LEU A 303 3.49 -5.87 25.34
CA LEU A 303 4.65 -4.98 25.34
C LEU A 303 5.96 -5.77 25.29
N TYR A 304 6.06 -6.86 26.07
CA TYR A 304 7.21 -7.77 25.98
C TYR A 304 7.33 -8.37 24.58
N ALA A 305 6.22 -8.80 23.97
CA ALA A 305 6.24 -9.32 22.61
C ALA A 305 6.73 -8.27 21.59
N GLN A 306 6.24 -7.03 21.65
CA GLN A 306 6.70 -5.96 20.76
C GLN A 306 8.20 -5.64 20.92
N LEU A 307 8.71 -5.66 22.15
CA LEU A 307 10.13 -5.42 22.43
C LEU A 307 11.02 -6.60 22.01
N ASP A 308 10.54 -7.83 22.16
CA ASP A 308 11.24 -9.04 21.71
C ASP A 308 11.53 -8.99 20.20
N LEU A 309 10.57 -8.49 19.41
CA LEU A 309 10.67 -8.37 17.94
C LEU A 309 11.74 -7.37 17.48
N ILE A 310 11.98 -6.32 18.25
CA ILE A 310 12.99 -5.31 17.93
C ILE A 310 14.31 -5.50 18.70
N SER A 311 14.39 -6.54 19.53
CA SER A 311 15.48 -6.75 20.48
C SER A 311 16.87 -6.80 19.82
N GLN A 312 16.93 -7.29 18.58
CA GLN A 312 18.16 -7.41 17.79
C GLN A 312 18.53 -6.11 17.05
N LEU A 313 17.59 -5.18 16.91
CA LEU A 313 17.75 -3.94 16.13
C LEU A 313 18.07 -2.72 17.02
N VAL A 314 17.94 -2.85 18.34
CA VAL A 314 18.07 -1.76 19.30
C VAL A 314 19.23 -2.03 20.26
N PRO A 315 20.07 -1.03 20.60
CA PRO A 315 21.15 -1.22 21.56
C PRO A 315 20.65 -1.77 22.91
N PRO A 316 21.34 -2.77 23.51
CA PRO A 316 20.92 -3.40 24.77
C PRO A 316 20.66 -2.41 25.91
N ASP A 317 21.45 -1.34 26.01
CA ASP A 317 21.31 -0.33 27.06
C ASP A 317 19.97 0.42 26.98
N GLN A 318 19.50 0.70 25.75
CA GLN A 318 18.22 1.37 25.51
C GLN A 318 17.05 0.45 25.85
N LEU A 319 17.11 -0.81 25.42
CA LEU A 319 16.12 -1.83 25.79
C LEU A 319 16.07 -2.02 27.31
N GLN A 320 17.22 -2.04 27.99
CA GLN A 320 17.27 -2.17 29.45
C GLN A 320 16.60 -0.99 30.16
N ARG A 321 16.73 0.25 29.64
CA ARG A 321 16.01 1.41 30.17
C ARG A 321 14.50 1.25 30.03
N ILE A 322 14.03 0.77 28.87
CA ILE A 322 12.60 0.51 28.63
C ILE A 322 12.09 -0.59 29.56
N TYR A 323 12.81 -1.71 29.71
CA TYR A 323 12.42 -2.79 30.62
C TYR A 323 12.32 -2.32 32.08
N LYS A 324 13.16 -1.38 32.52
CA LYS A 324 13.06 -0.76 33.86
C LYS A 324 11.80 0.09 34.05
N SER A 325 11.19 0.58 32.96
CA SER A 325 9.93 1.33 33.02
C SER A 325 8.70 0.42 33.12
N ILE A 326 8.83 -0.88 32.82
CA ILE A 326 7.73 -1.84 32.84
C ILE A 326 7.41 -2.24 34.30
N PRO A 327 6.15 -2.10 34.76
CA PRO A 327 5.75 -2.51 36.10
C PRO A 327 5.97 -4.01 36.38
N GLU A 328 6.28 -4.33 37.63
CA GLU A 328 6.30 -5.72 38.09
C GLU A 328 4.90 -6.33 38.10
N SER A 329 4.79 -7.60 37.72
CA SER A 329 3.51 -8.32 37.66
C SER A 329 3.61 -9.68 38.33
N ARG A 330 2.54 -10.14 38.99
CA ARG A 330 2.51 -11.47 39.61
C ARG A 330 1.96 -12.56 38.69
N HIS A 331 1.58 -12.21 37.46
CA HIS A 331 1.02 -13.17 36.52
C HIS A 331 2.11 -14.08 35.93
N ASP A 332 1.90 -15.40 36.01
CA ASP A 332 2.84 -16.42 35.53
C ASP A 332 3.33 -16.17 34.10
N ARG A 333 2.42 -15.78 33.18
CA ARG A 333 2.74 -15.51 31.78
C ARG A 333 3.62 -14.27 31.60
N VAL A 334 3.37 -13.20 32.36
CA VAL A 334 4.20 -11.99 32.32
C VAL A 334 5.59 -12.29 32.87
N GLN A 335 5.68 -13.11 33.92
CA GLN A 335 6.96 -13.56 34.47
C GLN A 335 7.73 -14.46 33.49
N ALA A 336 7.03 -15.31 32.73
CA ALA A 336 7.65 -16.09 31.66
C ALA A 336 8.26 -15.19 30.58
N TRP A 337 7.52 -14.18 30.08
CA TRP A 337 8.04 -13.19 29.13
C TRP A 337 9.27 -12.44 29.65
N LYS A 338 9.22 -11.96 30.90
CA LYS A 338 10.34 -11.27 31.55
C LYS A 338 11.58 -12.14 31.65
N MET A 339 11.41 -13.41 32.03
CA MET A 339 12.53 -14.36 32.15
C MET A 339 13.23 -14.56 30.79
N HIS A 340 12.47 -14.82 29.73
CA HIS A 340 13.05 -15.07 28.40
C HIS A 340 13.74 -13.83 27.81
N THR A 341 13.14 -12.65 27.95
CA THR A 341 13.70 -11.40 27.41
C THR A 341 14.94 -10.91 28.19
N VAL A 342 14.95 -11.02 29.51
CA VAL A 342 16.10 -10.59 30.34
C VAL A 342 17.30 -11.55 30.22
N CYS A 343 17.06 -12.85 30.07
CA CYS A 343 18.13 -13.82 29.83
C CYS A 343 18.81 -13.61 28.46
N ALA A 344 18.03 -13.31 27.41
CA ALA A 344 18.58 -13.04 26.08
C ALA A 344 19.53 -11.83 26.05
N ILE A 345 19.26 -10.78 26.83
CA ILE A 345 20.13 -9.58 26.93
C ILE A 345 21.44 -9.89 27.65
N LYS A 346 21.40 -10.73 28.69
CA LYS A 346 22.59 -11.15 29.43
C LYS A 346 23.52 -11.99 28.56
N GLU A 347 22.97 -12.89 27.74
CA GLU A 347 23.76 -13.71 26.81
C GLU A 347 24.45 -12.86 25.72
N GLN A 348 23.87 -11.73 25.31
CA GLN A 348 24.49 -10.82 24.33
C GLN A 348 25.62 -9.95 24.91
N THR A 349 25.74 -9.84 26.24
CA THR A 349 26.70 -8.94 26.92
C THR A 349 27.90 -9.67 27.56
N THR A 350 27.95 -11.01 27.50
CA THR A 350 29.05 -11.82 28.04
C THR A 350 29.54 -12.89 27.03
N PRO A 351 30.85 -13.20 26.93
CA PRO A 351 31.32 -14.33 26.12
C PRO A 351 30.86 -15.67 26.73
N PRO A 352 30.75 -16.75 25.93
CA PRO A 352 30.04 -17.95 26.32
C PRO A 352 30.87 -18.79 27.29
N GLU A 353 30.66 -18.62 28.59
CA GLU A 353 31.03 -19.64 29.58
C GLU A 353 29.81 -20.43 30.05
N GLN A 354 30.03 -21.74 30.08
CA GLN A 354 29.05 -22.77 30.34
C GLN A 354 28.49 -22.70 31.77
N LYS A 355 27.21 -23.11 31.86
CA LYS A 355 26.44 -23.52 33.07
C LYS A 355 25.74 -22.34 33.77
N LEU A 356 24.48 -22.46 34.21
CA LEU A 356 23.99 -23.54 35.07
C LEU A 356 22.46 -23.60 35.02
N ALA A 357 21.95 -24.79 34.71
CA ALA A 357 20.58 -25.18 35.04
C ALA A 357 20.45 -25.31 36.56
N SER A 358 19.56 -24.52 37.16
CA SER A 358 18.86 -24.69 38.44
C SER A 358 18.53 -23.29 38.93
N THR A 359 17.28 -22.90 39.16
CA THR A 359 16.41 -23.46 40.20
C THR A 359 15.07 -22.73 40.06
N LEU A 360 13.94 -23.43 39.93
CA LEU A 360 12.66 -23.12 40.61
C LEU A 360 11.47 -23.91 40.03
N LYS A 361 10.95 -24.77 40.91
CA LYS A 361 9.57 -25.23 41.12
C LYS A 361 8.52 -24.94 40.03
N ARG A 362 8.01 -26.05 39.45
CA ARG A 362 6.63 -26.29 38.96
C ARG A 362 5.79 -25.03 38.72
N SER A 363 5.97 -24.44 37.54
CA SER A 363 5.02 -23.54 36.90
C SER A 363 4.90 -24.03 35.45
N LYS A 364 3.72 -23.90 34.84
CA LYS A 364 3.38 -24.44 33.51
C LYS A 364 4.55 -24.26 32.53
N THR A 365 5.01 -25.34 31.90
CA THR A 365 6.12 -25.29 30.93
C THR A 365 5.66 -24.49 29.71
N TYR A 366 5.93 -23.18 29.71
CA TYR A 366 5.71 -22.31 28.57
C TYR A 366 6.78 -22.60 27.52
N VAL A 367 6.38 -22.51 26.26
CA VAL A 367 7.27 -22.70 25.11
C VAL A 367 7.57 -21.32 24.53
N TRP A 368 8.83 -21.12 24.18
CA TRP A 368 9.30 -19.92 23.49
C TRP A 368 9.80 -20.37 22.11
N SER A 369 8.99 -20.16 21.07
CA SER A 369 9.40 -20.42 19.69
C SER A 369 9.48 -19.09 18.94
N LEU A 370 10.61 -18.39 19.09
CA LEU A 370 10.85 -17.17 18.33
C LEU A 370 10.81 -17.48 16.84
N LYS A 371 9.83 -16.88 16.17
CA LYS A 371 9.83 -16.72 14.72
C LYS A 371 9.42 -15.29 14.45
N SER A 372 10.31 -14.53 13.82
CA SER A 372 9.89 -13.27 13.21
C SER A 372 8.75 -13.60 12.26
N CYS A 373 7.60 -13.00 12.50
CA CYS A 373 6.60 -12.98 11.46
C CYS A 373 7.06 -11.86 10.53
N GLY A 374 7.43 -12.17 9.29
CA GLY A 374 8.07 -11.23 8.37
C GLY A 374 7.34 -9.88 8.12
N TRP A 375 6.20 -9.62 8.76
CA TRP A 375 5.55 -8.31 8.85
C TRP A 375 6.33 -7.28 9.69
N GLU A 376 7.25 -7.71 10.56
CA GLU A 376 8.06 -6.84 11.41
C GLU A 376 9.28 -6.25 10.70
N ASP A 377 9.57 -6.69 9.47
CA ASP A 377 10.77 -6.29 8.75
C ASP A 377 10.76 -4.77 8.49
N VAL A 378 11.45 -4.03 9.36
CA VAL A 378 11.55 -2.56 9.42
C VAL A 378 12.35 -1.99 8.23
N GLY A 379 12.85 -2.84 7.33
CA GLY A 379 13.85 -2.45 6.33
C GLY A 379 13.65 -2.94 4.89
N GLN A 380 12.53 -3.56 4.52
CA GLN A 380 12.29 -3.77 3.09
C GLN A 380 11.88 -2.43 2.46
N ASP A 381 12.79 -1.86 1.67
CA ASP A 381 12.59 -0.69 0.82
C ASP A 381 11.44 -0.94 -0.16
N LEU A 382 10.22 -0.66 0.29
CA LEU A 382 9.04 -0.56 -0.56
C LEU A 382 9.19 0.70 -1.40
N SER A 383 9.94 0.60 -2.50
CA SER A 383 10.22 1.74 -3.37
C SER A 383 8.96 2.20 -4.11
N ASP A 384 8.67 3.48 -3.98
CA ASP A 384 7.64 4.18 -4.77
C ASP A 384 8.13 4.50 -6.21
N ASP A 385 9.40 4.23 -6.53
CA ASP A 385 10.02 4.52 -7.83
C ASP A 385 9.81 3.39 -8.85
N GLY A 386 9.07 2.35 -8.49
CA GLY A 386 8.69 1.27 -9.41
C GLY A 386 7.98 1.83 -10.64
N SER A 387 8.58 1.61 -11.82
CA SER A 387 7.99 1.97 -13.12
C SER A 387 7.41 0.75 -13.84
N ALA A 388 7.64 -0.48 -13.34
CA ALA A 388 7.30 -1.71 -14.05
C ALA A 388 5.80 -1.86 -14.33
N LEU A 389 4.95 -1.65 -13.30
CA LEU A 389 3.50 -1.66 -13.49
C LEU A 389 3.05 -0.56 -14.45
N LEU A 390 3.60 0.65 -14.31
CA LEU A 390 3.24 1.79 -15.15
C LEU A 390 3.65 1.57 -16.61
N ASP A 391 4.87 1.11 -16.87
CA ASP A 391 5.37 0.90 -18.23
C ASP A 391 4.60 -0.20 -18.96
N ASP A 392 4.30 -1.32 -18.29
CA ASP A 392 3.52 -2.41 -18.91
C ASP A 392 2.07 -2.00 -19.16
N SER A 393 1.43 -1.34 -18.18
CA SER A 393 0.05 -0.86 -18.33
C SER A 393 -0.08 0.28 -19.35
N TYR A 394 0.94 1.16 -19.47
CA TYR A 394 0.96 2.22 -20.46
C TYR A 394 0.94 1.66 -21.88
N ARG A 395 1.76 0.63 -22.15
CA ARG A 395 1.80 -0.02 -23.48
C ARG A 395 0.44 -0.56 -23.89
N LYS A 396 -0.36 -1.00 -22.93
CA LYS A 396 -1.70 -1.59 -23.10
C LYS A 396 -2.83 -0.54 -23.08
N CYS A 397 -2.58 0.69 -22.61
CA CYS A 397 -3.60 1.72 -22.47
C CYS A 397 -3.62 2.68 -23.68
N MET A 398 -4.54 2.46 -24.62
CA MET A 398 -4.67 3.32 -25.81
C MET A 398 -4.99 4.78 -25.48
N PRO A 399 -5.97 5.12 -24.62
CA PRO A 399 -6.30 6.53 -24.34
C PRO A 399 -5.11 7.31 -23.75
N ALA A 400 -4.36 6.71 -22.82
CA ALA A 400 -3.19 7.33 -22.25
C ALA A 400 -2.07 7.54 -23.28
N ARG A 401 -1.85 6.54 -24.13
CA ARG A 401 -0.86 6.64 -25.21
C ARG A 401 -1.21 7.74 -26.19
N GLU A 402 -2.47 7.84 -26.61
CA GLU A 402 -2.94 8.89 -27.51
C GLU A 402 -2.72 10.28 -26.90
N TYR A 403 -3.16 10.49 -25.66
CA TYR A 403 -2.99 11.76 -24.95
C TYR A 403 -1.52 12.19 -24.83
N TYR A 404 -0.66 11.33 -24.27
CA TYR A 404 0.75 11.70 -24.06
C TYR A 404 1.56 11.74 -25.37
N THR A 405 1.18 10.97 -26.39
CA THR A 405 1.80 11.09 -27.72
C THR A 405 1.42 12.41 -28.37
N LYS A 406 0.14 12.83 -28.28
CA LYS A 406 -0.31 14.14 -28.76
C LYS A 406 0.45 15.27 -28.07
N ASN A 407 0.60 15.23 -26.75
CA ASN A 407 1.36 16.23 -26.00
C ASN A 407 2.84 16.26 -26.36
N ALA A 408 3.50 15.10 -26.50
CA ALA A 408 4.89 15.04 -26.94
C ALA A 408 5.08 15.61 -28.36
N LEU A 409 4.11 15.39 -29.26
CA LEU A 409 4.10 15.99 -30.59
C LEU A 409 3.88 17.50 -30.51
N LEU A 410 2.91 17.98 -29.73
CA LEU A 410 2.70 19.41 -29.48
C LEU A 410 4.01 20.04 -28.99
N GLU A 411 4.66 19.45 -28.00
CA GLU A 411 5.95 19.90 -27.48
C GLU A 411 6.98 20.02 -28.61
N PHE A 412 7.26 18.90 -29.29
CA PHE A 412 8.26 18.85 -30.35
C PHE A 412 8.04 19.87 -31.48
N TYR A 413 6.78 20.10 -31.87
CA TYR A 413 6.42 21.00 -32.95
C TYR A 413 6.26 22.48 -32.52
N THR A 414 6.19 22.77 -31.21
CA THR A 414 5.92 24.13 -30.67
C THR A 414 6.99 24.70 -29.74
N GLN A 415 7.90 23.91 -29.14
CA GLN A 415 8.82 24.37 -28.08
C GLN A 415 9.98 25.27 -28.53
N ASP A 416 10.34 25.29 -29.82
CA ASP A 416 11.47 26.08 -30.32
C ASP A 416 11.03 27.30 -31.14
N ASP A 417 11.91 28.31 -31.20
CA ASP A 417 11.92 29.42 -32.19
C ASP A 417 11.76 28.93 -33.65
N ASP A 418 12.01 27.63 -33.88
CA ASP A 418 11.87 26.97 -35.15
C ASP A 418 10.42 26.77 -35.61
N LYS A 419 9.41 26.93 -34.75
CA LYS A 419 7.99 26.93 -35.13
C LYS A 419 7.74 25.92 -36.24
N ARG A 420 8.04 24.63 -35.99
CA ARG A 420 8.30 23.62 -37.04
C ARG A 420 7.13 23.46 -38.02
N LEU A 421 5.92 23.79 -37.58
CA LEU A 421 4.70 23.81 -38.39
C LEU A 421 4.47 25.12 -39.16
N GLN A 422 5.35 26.12 -39.08
CA GLN A 422 5.27 27.32 -39.89
C GLN A 422 5.97 27.13 -41.23
N ILE A 423 5.51 27.90 -42.21
CA ILE A 423 6.06 27.94 -43.55
C ILE A 423 6.85 29.24 -43.68
N GLN A 424 8.11 29.13 -44.07
CA GLN A 424 8.95 30.28 -44.39
C GLN A 424 8.69 30.71 -45.83
N ARG A 425 8.29 31.96 -46.02
CA ARG A 425 8.13 32.59 -47.33
C ARG A 425 9.50 32.93 -47.93
N LEU A 426 9.51 33.20 -49.24
CA LEU A 426 10.68 33.76 -49.93
C LEU A 426 11.13 35.10 -49.34
N SER A 427 10.23 35.87 -48.73
CA SER A 427 10.55 37.11 -48.00
C SER A 427 11.32 36.87 -46.70
N GLY A 428 11.41 35.63 -46.23
CA GLY A 428 11.93 35.26 -44.92
C GLY A 428 10.86 35.22 -43.82
N ASP A 429 9.68 35.78 -44.05
CA ASP A 429 8.56 35.79 -43.09
C ASP A 429 8.04 34.37 -42.83
N ARG A 430 7.63 34.10 -41.59
CA ARG A 430 7.02 32.82 -41.22
C ARG A 430 5.52 32.96 -41.05
N LEU A 431 4.75 32.01 -41.59
CA LEU A 431 3.30 32.00 -41.47
C LEU A 431 2.76 30.67 -40.94
N PRO A 432 1.60 30.72 -40.25
CA PRO A 432 0.84 29.52 -39.91
C PRO A 432 0.48 28.72 -41.17
N VAL A 433 0.49 27.39 -41.04
CA VAL A 433 0.09 26.46 -42.11
C VAL A 433 -1.32 26.76 -42.62
N ASP A 434 -2.26 27.10 -41.73
CA ASP A 434 -3.66 27.38 -42.11
C ASP A 434 -3.83 28.57 -43.05
N HIS A 435 -2.86 29.48 -43.08
CA HIS A 435 -2.90 30.66 -43.94
C HIS A 435 -2.27 30.41 -45.32
N CYS A 436 -1.64 29.25 -45.52
CA CYS A 436 -0.82 28.97 -46.71
C CYS A 436 -1.13 27.62 -47.37
N TYR A 437 -1.84 26.71 -46.69
CA TYR A 437 -2.11 25.40 -47.23
C TYR A 437 -3.24 25.44 -48.26
N ILE A 438 -3.00 24.76 -49.38
CA ILE A 438 -3.99 24.50 -50.43
C ILE A 438 -4.13 22.99 -50.49
N ASN A 439 -5.37 22.49 -50.50
CA ASN A 439 -5.64 21.06 -50.57
C ASN A 439 -4.98 20.45 -51.81
N LEU A 440 -4.10 19.48 -51.59
CA LEU A 440 -3.51 18.67 -52.64
C LEU A 440 -4.31 17.38 -52.78
N ASN A 441 -4.62 17.00 -54.01
CA ASN A 441 -5.19 15.69 -54.28
C ASN A 441 -4.09 14.64 -54.17
N VAL A 442 -4.28 13.67 -53.29
CA VAL A 442 -3.41 12.50 -53.18
C VAL A 442 -4.08 11.36 -53.95
N VAL A 443 -3.33 10.69 -54.81
CA VAL A 443 -3.82 9.56 -55.61
C VAL A 443 -3.02 8.31 -55.28
N ASP A 444 -3.69 7.15 -55.26
CA ASP A 444 -3.02 5.87 -55.13
C ASP A 444 -2.19 5.59 -56.39
N SER A 445 -0.94 5.16 -56.23
CA SER A 445 -0.01 4.94 -57.35
C SER A 445 -0.42 3.77 -58.26
N ASP A 446 -1.15 2.79 -57.71
CA ASP A 446 -1.51 1.56 -58.40
C ASP A 446 -2.91 1.67 -59.03
N GLN A 447 -3.85 2.29 -58.30
CA GLN A 447 -5.27 2.36 -58.70
C GLN A 447 -5.65 3.70 -59.35
N GLY A 448 -4.90 4.78 -59.08
CA GLY A 448 -5.19 6.12 -59.58
C GLY A 448 -6.36 6.81 -58.88
N ASP A 449 -6.98 6.14 -57.91
CA ASP A 449 -8.11 6.67 -57.13
C ASP A 449 -7.63 7.74 -56.13
N GLU A 450 -8.50 8.72 -55.88
CA GLU A 450 -8.25 9.74 -54.87
C GLU A 450 -8.29 9.13 -53.47
N VAL A 451 -7.27 9.44 -52.67
CA VAL A 451 -7.11 8.96 -51.30
C VAL A 451 -7.24 10.16 -50.36
N PRO A 452 -8.33 10.23 -49.56
CA PRO A 452 -8.46 11.23 -48.50
C PRO A 452 -7.28 11.18 -47.51
N LEU A 453 -6.87 12.34 -46.99
CA LEU A 453 -5.75 12.39 -46.05
C LEU A 453 -6.08 11.67 -44.73
N GLU A 454 -7.33 11.72 -44.27
CA GLU A 454 -7.77 11.00 -43.08
C GLU A 454 -7.67 9.46 -43.21
N SER A 455 -7.75 8.92 -44.44
CA SER A 455 -7.73 7.48 -44.68
C SER A 455 -6.37 6.93 -45.14
N LEU A 456 -5.33 7.79 -45.19
CA LEU A 456 -3.98 7.40 -45.62
C LEU A 456 -3.45 6.15 -44.91
N PHE A 457 -3.73 6.02 -43.61
CA PHE A 457 -3.25 4.91 -42.77
C PHE A 457 -4.33 3.85 -42.50
N ASP A 458 -5.50 3.96 -43.13
CA ASP A 458 -6.56 2.98 -42.98
C ASP A 458 -6.16 1.63 -43.58
N SER A 459 -6.79 0.57 -43.07
CA SER A 459 -6.55 -0.77 -43.59
C SER A 459 -7.04 -0.88 -45.03
N ARG A 460 -6.20 -1.39 -45.93
CA ARG A 460 -6.54 -1.62 -47.35
C ARG A 460 -6.25 -3.05 -47.77
N GLU A 461 -6.95 -3.54 -48.78
CA GLU A 461 -6.67 -4.85 -49.36
C GLU A 461 -5.61 -4.72 -50.45
N GLN A 462 -4.53 -5.50 -50.33
CA GLN A 462 -3.49 -5.59 -51.34
C GLN A 462 -3.22 -7.07 -51.62
N GLY A 463 -3.54 -7.52 -52.83
CA GLY A 463 -3.34 -8.91 -53.25
C GLY A 463 -4.10 -9.95 -52.41
N GLY A 464 -5.34 -9.63 -52.00
CA GLY A 464 -6.18 -10.52 -51.17
C GLY A 464 -5.80 -10.60 -49.68
N ARG A 465 -4.88 -9.74 -49.22
CA ARG A 465 -4.53 -9.59 -47.80
C ARG A 465 -4.87 -8.19 -47.31
N LYS A 466 -5.48 -8.11 -46.14
CA LYS A 466 -5.73 -6.85 -45.44
C LYS A 466 -4.43 -6.35 -44.80
N ILE A 467 -3.93 -5.20 -45.26
CA ILE A 467 -2.72 -4.55 -44.75
C ILE A 467 -3.08 -3.32 -43.93
N TRP A 468 -2.27 -3.03 -42.91
CA TRP A 468 -2.31 -1.79 -42.13
C TRP A 468 -1.04 -0.99 -42.44
N PRO A 469 -1.10 0.07 -43.27
CA PRO A 469 0.07 0.84 -43.64
C PRO A 469 0.77 1.41 -42.41
N LYS A 470 2.05 1.05 -42.20
CA LYS A 470 2.90 1.66 -41.17
C LYS A 470 3.85 2.72 -41.72
N LYS A 471 4.04 2.70 -43.04
CA LYS A 471 4.92 3.58 -43.81
C LYS A 471 4.23 3.89 -45.12
N ILE A 472 4.21 5.16 -45.48
CA ILE A 472 3.65 5.66 -46.74
C ILE A 472 4.75 6.46 -47.42
N PHE A 473 4.91 6.23 -48.72
CA PHE A 473 5.81 7.02 -49.55
C PHE A 473 4.97 7.94 -50.43
N ILE A 474 5.17 9.24 -50.32
CA ILE A 474 4.45 10.26 -51.10
C ILE A 474 5.40 10.78 -52.18
N GLU A 475 5.08 10.49 -53.43
CA GLU A 475 5.84 10.93 -54.60
C GLU A 475 5.25 12.21 -55.21
N GLY A 476 6.05 12.92 -55.99
CA GLY A 476 5.61 14.12 -56.71
C GLY A 476 6.77 14.99 -57.16
N GLN A 477 6.55 15.85 -58.14
CA GLN A 477 7.58 16.74 -58.69
C GLN A 477 8.16 17.69 -57.62
N ALA A 478 9.33 18.27 -57.90
CA ALA A 478 9.89 19.32 -57.05
C ALA A 478 8.94 20.52 -56.97
N GLY A 479 8.74 21.08 -55.78
CA GLY A 479 7.88 22.27 -55.59
C GLY A 479 6.37 22.01 -55.42
N VAL A 480 5.87 20.79 -55.62
CA VAL A 480 4.41 20.48 -55.49
C VAL A 480 3.85 20.55 -54.07
N GLY A 481 4.68 20.84 -53.06
CA GLY A 481 4.21 21.02 -51.69
C GLY A 481 4.22 19.77 -50.80
N LYS A 482 4.96 18.70 -51.13
CA LYS A 482 5.06 17.47 -50.30
C LYS A 482 5.36 17.74 -48.83
N THR A 483 6.34 18.60 -48.53
CA THR A 483 6.69 18.97 -47.14
C THR A 483 5.58 19.76 -46.47
N THR A 484 4.91 20.65 -47.21
CA THR A 484 3.76 21.42 -46.72
C THR A 484 2.59 20.51 -46.38
N LEU A 485 2.34 19.49 -47.21
CA LEU A 485 1.35 18.45 -46.96
C LEU A 485 1.65 17.71 -45.65
N CYS A 486 2.89 17.24 -45.46
CA CYS A 486 3.27 16.57 -44.22
C CYS A 486 3.07 17.49 -42.99
N LYS A 487 3.43 18.77 -43.09
CA LYS A 487 3.19 19.74 -42.01
C LYS A 487 1.70 19.94 -41.74
N LYS A 488 0.86 19.96 -42.78
CA LYS A 488 -0.59 20.06 -42.64
C LYS A 488 -1.19 18.83 -41.97
N VAL A 489 -0.77 17.62 -42.37
CA VAL A 489 -1.20 16.37 -41.72
C VAL A 489 -0.89 16.40 -40.23
N VAL A 490 0.31 16.86 -39.84
CA VAL A 490 0.65 17.02 -38.41
C VAL A 490 -0.19 18.11 -37.75
N HIS A 491 -0.38 19.25 -38.41
CA HIS A 491 -1.18 20.36 -37.88
C HIS A 491 -2.62 19.93 -37.57
N ASP A 492 -3.28 19.27 -38.51
CA ASP A 492 -4.68 18.82 -38.39
C ASP A 492 -4.86 17.69 -37.37
N PHE A 493 -3.79 16.94 -37.10
CA PHE A 493 -3.80 15.98 -36.01
C PHE A 493 -3.75 16.66 -34.63
N LEU A 494 -3.11 17.82 -34.52
CA LEU A 494 -2.88 18.50 -33.24
C LEU A 494 -4.01 19.47 -32.86
N TYR A 495 -4.56 20.19 -33.84
CA TYR A 495 -5.59 21.23 -33.69
C TYR A 495 -6.90 20.79 -34.34
#